data_AF-A0A1L8MKU2-F1
#
_entry.id   AF-A0A1L8MKU2-F1
#
_cell.length_a   1.000
_cell.length_b   1.000
_cell.length_c   1.000
_cell.angle_alpha   90.00
_cell.angle_beta   90.00
_cell.angle_gamma   90.00
#
_symmetry.space_group_name_H-M   'P 1'
#
loop_
_entity.id
_entity.type
_entity.pdbx_description
1 polymer ?
#
loop_
_entity_poly.entity_id
_entity_poly.type
_entity_poly.pdbx_seq_one_letter_code
_entity_poly.pdbx_strand_id
1 'polypeptide(L)' 'MKRQAVSARMVKSLGWEDGIMEVEYISGLIHQYHQVTEAEFVRATTGNIDKKVRLIGKSHPFTRVEKD' A
#
# COMPACT_ATOMS: atom_id res chain seq x y z
N MET A 1 3.06 -9.91 7.97
CA MET A 1 3.30 -9.24 6.67
C MET A 1 4.74 -8.77 6.58
N LYS A 2 5.40 -8.93 5.44
CA LYS A 2 6.72 -8.32 5.17
C LYS A 2 6.64 -7.35 3.99
N ARG A 3 6.82 -6.05 4.24
CA ARG A 3 6.85 -5.04 3.18
C ARG A 3 8.13 -5.17 2.34
N GLN A 4 8.01 -4.90 1.05
CA GLN A 4 9.13 -4.81 0.11
C GLN A 4 9.28 -3.38 -0.38
N ALA A 5 10.54 -2.92 -0.49
CA ALA A 5 10.84 -1.62 -1.03
C ALA A 5 10.44 -1.55 -2.51
N VAL A 6 9.95 -0.38 -2.93
CA VAL A 6 9.53 -0.15 -4.31
C VAL A 6 10.15 1.13 -4.87
N SER A 7 10.29 1.19 -6.19
CA SER A 7 10.72 2.41 -6.89
C SER A 7 9.51 3.25 -7.28
N ALA A 8 9.12 4.17 -6.40
CA ALA A 8 8.02 5.12 -6.62
C ALA A 8 8.33 6.49 -6.01
N ARG A 9 7.57 7.54 -6.35
CA ARG A 9 7.83 8.90 -5.86
C ARG A 9 7.23 9.18 -4.49
N MET A 10 6.14 8.53 -4.11
CA MET A 10 5.47 8.76 -2.84
C MET A 10 5.48 7.54 -1.92
N VAL A 11 5.58 6.34 -2.51
CA VAL A 11 5.54 5.07 -1.80
C VAL A 11 6.95 4.54 -1.61
N LYS A 12 7.31 4.23 -0.37
CA LYS A 12 8.61 3.67 0.02
C LYS A 12 8.59 2.15 0.03
N SER A 13 7.56 1.54 0.63
CA SER A 13 7.42 0.08 0.68
C SER A 13 5.96 -0.35 0.70
N LEU A 14 5.69 -1.55 0.20
CA LEU A 14 4.37 -2.17 0.12
C LEU A 14 4.40 -3.59 0.64
N GLY A 15 3.36 -4.03 1.33
CA GLY A 15 3.16 -5.43 1.70
C GLY A 15 1.69 -5.80 1.63
N TRP A 16 1.42 -7.10 1.53
CA TRP A 16 0.06 -7.62 1.55
C TRP A 16 0.00 -8.95 2.30
N GLU A 17 -1.06 -9.15 3.06
CA GLU A 17 -1.35 -10.34 3.84
C GLU A 17 -2.84 -10.32 4.20
N ASP A 18 -3.55 -11.43 3.97
CA ASP A 18 -4.93 -11.66 4.40
C ASP A 18 -5.91 -10.51 4.16
N GLY A 19 -5.86 -9.91 2.96
CA GLY A 19 -6.77 -8.84 2.55
C GLY A 19 -6.36 -7.44 3.04
N ILE A 20 -5.22 -7.31 3.68
CA ILE A 20 -4.66 -6.04 4.15
C ILE A 20 -3.47 -5.68 3.28
N MET A 21 -3.51 -4.53 2.62
CA MET A 21 -2.36 -3.93 1.92
C MET A 21 -1.76 -2.83 2.79
N GLU A 22 -0.53 -3.01 3.27
CA GLU A 22 0.19 -2.00 4.02
C GLU A 22 1.10 -1.18 3.11
N VAL A 23 1.08 0.14 3.30
CA VAL A 23 1.81 1.11 2.50
C VAL A 23 2.59 2.02 3.42
N GLU A 24 3.92 2.00 3.29
CA GLU A 24 4.79 3.00 3.88
C GLU A 24 5.06 4.08 2.84
N TYR A 25 4.70 5.32 3.15
CA TYR A 25 4.98 6.48 2.32
C TYR A 25 6.37 7.06 2.65
N ILE A 26 6.96 7.76 1.68
CA ILE A 26 8.24 8.47 1.88
C ILE A 26 8.13 9.51 3.01
N SER A 27 6.94 10.07 3.25
CA SER A 27 6.66 10.98 4.37
C SER A 27 6.76 10.33 5.76
N GLY A 28 6.87 8.99 5.84
CA GLY A 28 6.87 8.23 7.09
C GLY A 28 5.48 7.78 7.54
N LEU A 29 4.41 8.18 6.84
CA LEU A 29 3.07 7.65 7.10
C LEU A 29 2.98 6.17 6.74
N ILE A 30 2.26 5.39 7.54
CA ILE A 30 1.93 4.01 7.25
C ILE A 30 0.41 3.87 7.22
N HIS A 31 -0.13 3.38 6.10
CA HIS A 31 -1.55 3.06 5.95
C HIS A 31 -1.75 1.57 5.74
N GLN A 32 -2.75 0.99 6.39
CA GLN A 32 -3.26 -0.34 6.10
C GLN A 32 -4.61 -0.20 5.39
N TYR A 33 -4.65 -0.57 4.12
CA TYR A 33 -5.87 -0.64 3.33
C TYR A 33 -6.50 -2.04 3.48
N HIS A 34 -7.75 -2.09 3.90
CA HIS A 34 -8.46 -3.33 4.20
C HIS A 34 -9.30 -3.79 3.01
N GLN A 35 -9.61 -5.09 2.96
CA GLN A 35 -10.41 -5.72 1.91
C GLN A 35 -9.77 -5.65 0.51
N VAL A 36 -8.46 -5.41 0.43
CA VAL A 36 -7.70 -5.41 -0.81
C VAL A 36 -7.45 -6.86 -1.22
N THR A 37 -7.96 -7.28 -2.38
CA THR A 37 -7.68 -8.62 -2.89
C THR A 37 -6.22 -8.77 -3.31
N GLU A 38 -5.68 -9.99 -3.29
CA GLU A 38 -4.32 -10.27 -3.76
C GLU A 38 -4.10 -9.77 -5.20
N ALA A 39 -5.11 -9.95 -6.06
CA ALA A 39 -5.06 -9.49 -7.44
C ALA A 39 -4.99 -7.94 -7.55
N GLU A 40 -5.67 -7.21 -6.67
CA GLU A 40 -5.53 -5.74 -6.60
C GLU A 40 -4.15 -5.32 -6.12
N PHE A 41 -3.59 -6.02 -5.13
CA PHE A 41 -2.23 -5.79 -4.66
C PHE A 41 -1.19 -6.03 -5.76
N VAL A 42 -1.23 -7.17 -6.46
CA VAL A 42 -0.34 -7.47 -7.58
C VAL A 42 -0.47 -6.43 -8.69
N ARG A 43 -1.69 -5.95 -8.96
CA ARG A 43 -1.87 -4.82 -9.88
C ARG A 43 -1.21 -3.57 -9.33
N ALA A 44 -1.35 -3.24 -8.05
CA ALA A 44 -0.81 -2.03 -7.44
C ALA A 44 0.73 -1.96 -7.44
N THR A 45 1.42 -3.09 -7.43
CA THR A 45 2.89 -3.18 -7.40
C THR A 45 3.56 -3.09 -8.78
N THR A 46 2.80 -2.98 -9.86
CA THR A 46 3.34 -2.92 -11.24
C THR A 46 3.12 -1.54 -11.89
N GLY A 47 4.01 -1.12 -12.78
CA GLY A 47 3.85 0.13 -13.53
C GLY A 47 3.86 1.39 -12.64
N ASN A 48 2.90 2.30 -12.82
CA ASN A 48 2.80 3.52 -12.01
C ASN A 48 2.19 3.22 -10.63
N ILE A 49 3.06 2.85 -9.69
CA ILE A 49 2.70 2.47 -8.31
C ILE A 49 1.96 3.59 -7.59
N ASP A 50 2.46 4.83 -7.65
CA ASP A 50 1.85 5.97 -6.96
C ASP A 50 0.38 6.18 -7.37
N LYS A 51 0.10 6.11 -8.67
CA LYS A 51 -1.26 6.22 -9.19
C LYS A 51 -2.15 5.08 -8.68
N LYS A 52 -1.64 3.85 -8.66
CA LYS A 52 -2.43 2.67 -8.29
C LYS A 52 -2.70 2.61 -6.79
N VAL A 53 -1.71 2.93 -5.96
CA VAL A 53 -1.90 3.06 -4.50
C VAL A 53 -2.92 4.16 -4.18
N ARG A 54 -2.89 5.28 -4.90
CA ARG A 54 -3.93 6.33 -4.76
C ARG A 54 -5.33 5.82 -5.14
N LEU A 55 -5.46 4.92 -6.11
CA LEU A 55 -6.74 4.28 -6.45
C LEU A 55 -7.20 3.33 -5.34
N ILE A 56 -6.30 2.50 -4.80
CA ILE A 56 -6.59 1.65 -3.64
C ILE A 56 -7.15 2.50 -2.50
N GLY A 57 -6.50 3.60 -2.14
CA GLY A 57 -6.98 4.46 -1.06
C GLY A 57 -8.27 5.25 -1.32
N LYS A 58 -8.79 5.25 -2.56
CA LYS A 58 -10.13 5.76 -2.87
C LYS A 58 -11.20 4.67 -2.80
N SER A 59 -10.82 3.41 -2.99
CA SER A 59 -11.73 2.28 -3.13
C SER A 59 -11.83 1.44 -1.86
N HIS A 60 -10.84 1.52 -0.98
CA HIS A 60 -10.72 0.66 0.19
C HIS A 60 -10.65 1.47 1.48
N PRO A 61 -11.32 1.04 2.56
CA PRO A 61 -11.17 1.65 3.86
C PRO A 61 -9.74 1.48 4.36
N PHE A 62 -9.26 2.41 5.18
CA PHE A 62 -7.91 2.34 5.71
C PHE A 62 -7.83 2.75 7.17
N THR A 63 -6.84 2.19 7.86
CA THR A 63 -6.36 2.66 9.16
C THR A 63 -4.96 3.24 8.99
N ARG A 64 -4.67 4.31 9.74
CA ARG A 64 -3.31 4.83 9.87
C ARG A 64 -2.63 4.10 11.01
N VAL A 65 -1.43 3.61 10.75
CA VAL A 65 -0.58 2.97 11.76
C VAL A 65 0.45 4.00 12.19
N GLU A 66 0.56 4.20 13.50
CA GLU A 66 1.66 4.99 14.06
C GLU A 66 2.91 4.13 14.07
N LYS A 67 4.04 4.75 13.76
CA LYS A 67 5.32 4.07 13.84
C LYS A 67 5.76 4.20 15.30
N ASP A 68 5.83 3.07 16.00
CA ASP A 68 6.44 2.98 17.33
C ASP A 68 7.85 3.60 17.35
#